data_AF-A0A4R0II61-F1
#
_entry.id   AF-A0A4R0II61-F1
#
_cell.length_a   1.000
_cell.length_b   1.000
_cell.length_c   1.000
_cell.angle_alpha   90.00
_cell.angle_beta   90.00
_cell.angle_gamma   90.00
#
_symmetry.space_group_name_H-M   'P 1'
#
loop_
_entity.id
_entity.type
_entity.pdbx_description
1 polymer ?
#
loop_
_entity_poly.entity_id
_entity_poly.type
_entity_poly.pdbx_seq_one_letter_code
_entity_poly.pdbx_strand_id
1 'polypeptide(L)'
;MSVPETGSFGDFVARAHRAGTLVVQPRMGVSDPAAMRTGLVATRKATATAVGTITLDSYTRMGDNVNARAALAAGIELNGYPIVAHDPAVTRAVLDGVAGPEFPVQIRHGSPCPEPIVAALIQAGLHATEGGPVSYCLPYSRMPLEDSIPNWARSCDLLAEVRATGAEPHVESFGGCMMGQLCPPGLLVALSVLECLFFRQHGIRSVSLSYAQQTNPDQDTEALLALRRLATQWLPDVDWHIVVYTYMGVYPRTPAGATGLLEEAARLAVRAGAARLIVKTVAEGYRIPTFAENIAALETAALAADSCLTIVGDTGDTGIHAEASALIEAVLDLGPDLGAALATAFRRGYLDVPYCLHPDNAGRARSYLDSAGRLQWSSIGSLPIRSVVGQTSSARPTAAGLLASLSYVERRFDNASLEQEYHADSLAESVGSAPDDRDPDPGDRSPAASRPA
;
A
#
# COMPACT_ATOMS: atom_id res chain seq x y z
N MET A 1 -7.99 -29.81 -13.01
CA MET A 1 -7.01 -29.72 -11.92
C MET A 1 -7.79 -29.58 -10.63
N SER A 2 -7.66 -30.55 -9.72
CA SER A 2 -8.32 -30.53 -8.42
C SER A 2 -7.74 -29.41 -7.56
N VAL A 3 -8.59 -28.50 -7.09
CA VAL A 3 -8.23 -27.46 -6.12
C VAL A 3 -7.80 -28.15 -4.82
N PRO A 4 -6.63 -27.82 -4.23
CA PRO A 4 -6.23 -28.38 -2.94
C PRO A 4 -7.28 -28.10 -1.86
N GLU A 5 -7.52 -29.06 -0.95
CA GLU A 5 -8.43 -28.90 0.21
C GLU A 5 -7.98 -27.81 1.20
N THR A 6 -6.78 -27.26 1.03
CA THR A 6 -6.25 -26.12 1.79
C THR A 6 -6.01 -24.95 0.83
N GLY A 7 -6.79 -23.87 0.96
CA GLY A 7 -6.61 -22.68 0.12
C GLY A 7 -5.37 -21.88 0.52
N SER A 8 -4.57 -21.45 -0.46
CA SER A 8 -3.42 -20.56 -0.25
C SER A 8 -3.84 -19.08 -0.10
N PHE A 9 -2.90 -18.22 0.28
CA PHE A 9 -3.10 -16.76 0.28
C PHE A 9 -3.53 -16.25 -1.11
N GLY A 10 -2.84 -16.69 -2.16
CA GLY A 10 -3.16 -16.33 -3.54
C GLY A 10 -4.55 -16.83 -3.95
N ASP A 11 -4.92 -18.05 -3.57
CA ASP A 11 -6.24 -18.61 -3.88
C ASP A 11 -7.38 -17.82 -3.23
N PHE A 12 -7.22 -17.43 -1.96
CA PHE A 12 -8.21 -16.61 -1.26
C PHE A 12 -8.45 -15.30 -2.01
N VAL A 13 -7.38 -14.57 -2.36
CA VAL A 13 -7.49 -13.31 -3.09
C VAL A 13 -8.06 -13.51 -4.49
N ALA A 14 -7.64 -14.56 -5.20
CA ALA A 14 -8.14 -14.88 -6.53
C ALA A 14 -9.63 -15.27 -6.52
N ARG A 15 -10.10 -16.00 -5.50
CA ARG A 15 -11.53 -16.31 -5.30
C ARG A 15 -12.35 -15.03 -5.10
N ALA A 16 -11.92 -14.14 -4.20
CA ALA A 16 -12.58 -12.88 -3.94
C ALA A 16 -12.62 -11.97 -5.19
N HIS A 17 -11.49 -11.85 -5.90
CA HIS A 17 -11.40 -11.04 -7.10
C HIS A 17 -12.32 -11.55 -8.22
N ARG A 18 -12.40 -12.87 -8.43
CA ARG A 18 -13.35 -13.47 -9.40
C ARG A 18 -14.81 -13.26 -9.01
N ALA A 19 -15.11 -13.12 -7.72
CA ALA A 19 -16.43 -12.79 -7.21
C ALA A 19 -16.75 -11.28 -7.30
N GLY A 20 -15.82 -10.45 -7.79
CA GLY A 20 -15.98 -9.00 -7.87
C GLY A 20 -15.78 -8.28 -6.53
N THR A 21 -15.21 -8.94 -5.51
CA THR A 21 -15.01 -8.38 -4.18
C THR A 21 -13.56 -7.95 -3.99
N LEU A 22 -13.36 -6.70 -3.57
CA LEU A 22 -12.03 -6.20 -3.18
C LEU A 22 -11.62 -6.79 -1.83
N VAL A 23 -10.43 -7.37 -1.76
CA VAL A 23 -9.84 -7.79 -0.48
C VAL A 23 -9.19 -6.59 0.20
N VAL A 24 -9.54 -6.31 1.45
CA VAL A 24 -8.92 -5.23 2.24
C VAL A 24 -8.03 -5.78 3.33
N GLN A 25 -6.94 -5.10 3.65
CA GLN A 25 -5.98 -5.57 4.64
C GLN A 25 -5.44 -4.42 5.48
N PRO A 26 -5.48 -4.51 6.82
CA PRO A 26 -4.91 -3.48 7.69
C PRO A 26 -3.40 -3.68 7.85
N ARG A 27 -2.71 -2.65 8.36
CA ARG A 27 -1.41 -2.82 9.01
C ARG A 27 -1.61 -2.87 10.52
N MET A 28 -1.23 -3.99 11.13
CA MET A 28 -1.45 -4.23 12.55
C MET A 28 -0.31 -5.10 13.11
N GLY A 29 0.27 -4.66 14.22
CA GLY A 29 1.30 -5.40 14.94
C GLY A 29 1.38 -4.87 16.37
N VAL A 30 1.32 -5.78 17.34
CA VAL A 30 1.42 -5.46 18.77
C VAL A 30 2.33 -6.48 19.43
N SER A 31 3.08 -6.10 20.46
CA SER A 31 4.07 -6.98 21.09
C SER A 31 3.44 -8.12 21.90
N ASP A 32 2.33 -7.84 22.58
CA ASP A 32 1.63 -8.81 23.42
C ASP A 32 0.88 -9.87 22.58
N PRO A 33 1.15 -11.18 22.76
CA PRO A 33 0.49 -12.23 21.99
C PRO A 33 -1.04 -12.27 22.14
N ALA A 34 -1.57 -12.01 23.33
CA ALA A 34 -3.02 -12.06 23.56
C ALA A 34 -3.73 -10.89 22.86
N ALA A 35 -3.14 -9.69 22.90
CA ALA A 35 -3.59 -8.53 22.14
C ALA A 35 -3.48 -8.77 20.63
N MET A 36 -2.37 -9.36 20.15
CA MET A 36 -2.18 -9.68 18.73
C MET A 36 -3.27 -10.61 18.22
N ARG A 37 -3.59 -11.66 19.00
CA ARG A 37 -4.71 -12.57 18.73
C ARG A 37 -6.05 -11.82 18.70
N THR A 38 -6.30 -10.95 19.67
CA THR A 38 -7.52 -10.13 19.73
C THR A 38 -7.71 -9.30 18.46
N GLY A 39 -6.64 -8.64 17.99
CA GLY A 39 -6.67 -7.87 16.75
C GLY A 39 -6.96 -8.72 15.50
N LEU A 40 -6.36 -9.91 15.40
CA LEU A 40 -6.62 -10.82 14.27
C LEU A 40 -8.06 -11.35 14.29
N VAL A 41 -8.58 -11.71 15.47
CA VAL A 41 -9.98 -12.12 15.63
C VAL A 41 -10.95 -10.99 15.27
N ALA A 42 -10.65 -9.76 15.67
CA ALA A 42 -11.46 -8.59 15.28
C ALA A 42 -11.45 -8.40 13.76
N THR A 43 -10.27 -8.51 13.13
CA THR A 43 -10.12 -8.39 11.66
C THR A 43 -10.90 -9.47 10.92
N ARG A 44 -10.85 -10.71 11.40
CA ARG A 44 -11.61 -11.83 10.82
C ARG A 44 -13.13 -11.66 10.94
N LYS A 45 -13.59 -10.93 11.96
CA LYS A 45 -15.01 -10.66 12.21
C LYS A 45 -15.52 -9.40 11.48
N ALA A 46 -14.67 -8.68 10.77
CA ALA A 46 -15.09 -7.60 9.91
C ALA A 46 -16.09 -8.13 8.85
N THR A 47 -17.02 -7.27 8.44
CA THR A 47 -17.95 -7.54 7.34
C THR A 47 -17.22 -7.52 6.01
N ALA A 48 -16.25 -6.62 5.87
CA ALA A 48 -15.34 -6.58 4.74
C ALA A 48 -14.59 -7.92 4.53
N THR A 49 -14.38 -8.30 3.27
CA THR A 49 -13.51 -9.45 2.93
C THR A 49 -12.06 -9.08 3.23
N ALA A 50 -11.53 -9.63 4.32
CA ALA A 50 -10.26 -9.18 4.88
C ALA A 50 -9.18 -10.26 4.94
N VAL A 51 -7.92 -9.80 4.87
CA VAL A 51 -6.72 -10.58 5.18
C VAL A 51 -6.16 -10.15 6.53
N GLY A 52 -5.67 -11.09 7.32
CA GLY A 52 -4.99 -10.80 8.58
C GLY A 52 -3.55 -10.33 8.37
N THR A 53 -3.08 -9.45 9.25
CA THR A 53 -1.70 -8.94 9.22
C THR A 53 -1.04 -9.12 10.57
N ILE A 54 0.21 -9.56 10.55
CA ILE A 54 1.15 -9.39 11.66
C ILE A 54 2.31 -8.51 11.16
N THR A 55 2.36 -7.28 11.64
CA THR A 55 3.44 -6.33 11.36
C THR A 55 4.54 -6.49 12.39
N LEU A 56 5.77 -6.75 11.95
CA LEU A 56 6.88 -7.04 12.85
C LEU A 56 7.46 -5.79 13.48
N ASP A 57 8.04 -5.89 14.67
CA ASP A 57 8.70 -4.75 15.34
C ASP A 57 10.03 -4.36 14.68
N SER A 58 10.53 -3.17 14.99
CA SER A 58 11.78 -2.65 14.43
C SER A 58 13.05 -3.41 14.83
N TYR A 59 13.13 -4.01 16.01
CA TYR A 59 14.29 -4.83 16.38
C TYR A 59 14.36 -6.08 15.51
N THR A 60 13.23 -6.79 15.36
CA THR A 60 13.14 -7.97 14.48
C THR A 60 13.52 -7.60 13.03
N ARG A 61 13.04 -6.46 12.51
CA ARG A 61 13.40 -5.96 11.17
C ARG A 61 14.91 -5.75 10.98
N MET A 62 15.61 -5.35 12.04
CA MET A 62 17.06 -5.10 12.05
C MET A 62 17.88 -6.34 12.44
N GLY A 63 17.23 -7.49 12.69
CA GLY A 63 17.89 -8.70 13.17
C GLY A 63 18.33 -8.65 14.64
N ASP A 64 17.92 -7.61 15.38
CA ASP A 64 18.30 -7.37 16.77
C ASP A 64 17.37 -8.11 17.76
N ASN A 65 17.31 -9.43 17.60
CA ASN A 65 16.42 -10.28 18.38
C ASN A 65 16.84 -10.36 19.87
N VAL A 66 18.08 -9.99 20.19
CA VAL A 66 18.56 -9.90 21.58
C VAL A 66 17.85 -8.76 22.31
N ASN A 67 17.83 -7.55 21.72
CA ASN A 67 17.13 -6.43 22.33
C ASN A 67 15.61 -6.59 22.29
N ALA A 68 15.06 -7.24 21.26
CA ALA A 68 13.63 -7.61 21.25
C ALA A 68 13.26 -8.48 22.47
N ARG A 69 14.05 -9.53 22.75
CA ARG A 69 13.84 -10.40 23.94
C ARG A 69 14.03 -9.65 25.26
N ALA A 70 15.05 -8.79 25.35
CA ALA A 70 15.29 -7.98 26.55
C ALA A 70 14.12 -7.02 26.84
N ALA A 71 13.59 -6.36 25.79
CA ALA A 71 12.43 -5.48 25.90
C ALA A 71 11.18 -6.24 26.38
N LEU A 72 10.91 -7.41 25.80
CA LEU A 72 9.81 -8.28 26.24
C LEU A 72 9.96 -8.70 27.71
N ALA A 73 11.16 -9.10 28.13
CA ALA A 73 11.44 -9.48 29.52
C ALA A 73 11.27 -8.32 30.51
N ALA A 74 11.50 -7.08 30.04
CA ALA A 74 11.30 -5.86 30.81
C ALA A 74 9.84 -5.32 30.77
N GLY A 75 8.94 -5.97 30.03
CA GLY A 75 7.56 -5.51 29.85
C GLY A 75 7.43 -4.23 29.01
N ILE A 76 8.43 -3.95 28.15
CA ILE A 76 8.43 -2.78 27.26
C ILE A 76 7.67 -3.14 25.98
N GLU A 77 6.67 -2.33 25.64
CA GLU A 77 5.91 -2.50 24.39
C GLU A 77 6.78 -2.18 23.17
N LEU A 78 6.62 -2.99 22.14
CA LEU A 78 7.29 -2.80 20.85
C LEU A 78 6.29 -2.27 19.81
N ASN A 79 6.81 -1.58 18.79
CA ASN A 79 6.02 -1.04 17.69
C ASN A 79 5.49 -2.10 16.69
N GLY A 80 5.52 -3.38 17.07
CA GLY A 80 5.11 -4.51 16.26
C GLY A 80 5.25 -5.83 17.01
N TYR A 81 4.92 -6.93 16.33
CA TYR A 81 4.98 -8.27 16.89
C TYR A 81 6.38 -8.89 16.72
N PRO A 82 7.06 -9.30 17.82
CA PRO A 82 8.42 -9.82 17.75
C PRO A 82 8.45 -11.33 17.50
N ILE A 83 8.07 -11.73 16.29
CA ILE A 83 7.87 -13.14 15.90
C ILE A 83 9.10 -14.02 16.16
N VAL A 84 10.32 -13.49 16.01
CA VAL A 84 11.58 -14.21 16.20
C VAL A 84 12.02 -14.24 17.68
N ALA A 85 11.56 -13.28 18.48
CA ALA A 85 11.88 -13.21 19.91
C ALA A 85 11.01 -14.17 20.74
N HIS A 86 9.81 -14.46 20.27
CA HIS A 86 8.89 -15.42 20.88
C HIS A 86 9.30 -16.87 20.57
N ASP A 87 8.95 -17.79 21.47
CA ASP A 87 8.95 -19.21 21.14
C ASP A 87 7.91 -19.47 20.01
N PRO A 88 8.22 -20.29 18.99
CA PRO A 88 7.28 -20.57 17.91
C PRO A 88 5.89 -21.06 18.38
N ALA A 89 5.81 -21.75 19.52
CA ALA A 89 4.53 -22.18 20.10
C ALA A 89 3.62 -21.02 20.49
N VAL A 90 4.19 -19.88 20.90
CA VAL A 90 3.43 -18.67 21.22
C VAL A 90 2.75 -18.13 19.97
N THR A 91 3.49 -17.99 18.86
CA THR A 91 2.91 -17.52 17.61
C THR A 91 1.89 -18.52 17.04
N ARG A 92 2.12 -19.83 17.18
CA ARG A 92 1.10 -20.83 16.84
C ARG A 92 -0.17 -20.65 17.67
N ALA A 93 -0.06 -20.37 18.97
CA ALA A 93 -1.22 -20.09 19.82
C ALA A 93 -1.95 -18.79 19.46
N VAL A 94 -1.23 -17.76 18.98
CA VAL A 94 -1.86 -16.54 18.42
C VAL A 94 -2.73 -16.89 17.20
N LEU A 95 -2.26 -17.79 16.35
CA LEU A 95 -2.90 -18.16 15.08
C LEU A 95 -3.96 -19.27 15.20
N ASP A 96 -3.92 -20.07 16.27
CA ASP A 96 -4.75 -21.26 16.44
C ASP A 96 -6.26 -20.97 16.33
N GLY A 97 -6.95 -21.65 15.41
CA GLY A 97 -8.36 -21.41 15.11
C GLY A 97 -8.69 -20.03 14.52
N VAL A 98 -7.68 -19.17 14.27
CA VAL A 98 -7.85 -17.82 13.69
C VAL A 98 -7.46 -17.82 12.21
N ALA A 99 -6.24 -18.24 11.88
CA ALA A 99 -5.76 -18.31 10.50
C ALA A 99 -6.29 -19.56 9.79
N GLY A 100 -6.61 -19.44 8.51
CA GLY A 100 -7.06 -20.57 7.68
C GLY A 100 -7.39 -20.17 6.25
N PRO A 101 -7.95 -21.10 5.43
CA PRO A 101 -8.22 -20.87 4.01
C PRO A 101 -9.15 -19.69 3.68
N GLU A 102 -10.00 -19.31 4.64
CA GLU A 102 -10.97 -18.21 4.53
C GLU A 102 -10.51 -16.93 5.25
N PHE A 103 -9.35 -16.99 5.93
CA PHE A 103 -8.74 -15.83 6.58
C PHE A 103 -7.22 -16.05 6.65
N PRO A 104 -6.50 -15.89 5.52
CA PRO A 104 -5.06 -16.04 5.52
C PRO A 104 -4.41 -14.87 6.26
N VAL A 105 -3.24 -15.11 6.85
CA VAL A 105 -2.47 -14.10 7.60
C VAL A 105 -1.12 -13.89 6.93
N GLN A 106 -0.75 -12.64 6.69
CA GLN A 106 0.53 -12.26 6.09
C GLN A 106 1.44 -11.61 7.12
N ILE A 107 2.72 -11.97 7.07
CA ILE A 107 3.78 -11.27 7.80
C ILE A 107 4.26 -10.07 6.99
N ARG A 108 4.20 -8.88 7.60
CA ARG A 108 4.61 -7.61 7.00
C ARG A 108 5.74 -6.98 7.80
N HIS A 109 6.78 -6.50 7.14
CA HIS A 109 7.99 -6.02 7.82
C HIS A 109 8.74 -4.95 6.99
N GLY A 110 10.07 -4.89 7.11
CA GLY A 110 10.94 -3.97 6.37
C GLY A 110 12.38 -4.34 6.65
N SER A 111 12.81 -5.52 6.19
CA SER A 111 14.11 -6.11 6.56
C SER A 111 14.94 -6.49 5.33
N PRO A 112 16.22 -6.10 5.27
CA PRO A 112 17.15 -6.56 4.25
C PRO A 112 17.68 -7.99 4.51
N CYS A 113 17.40 -8.56 5.69
CA CYS A 113 17.84 -9.89 6.14
C CYS A 113 16.67 -10.76 6.63
N PRO A 114 15.74 -11.17 5.75
CA PRO A 114 14.49 -11.79 6.20
C PRO A 114 14.61 -13.26 6.61
N GLU A 115 15.77 -13.92 6.50
CA GLU A 115 15.89 -15.36 6.76
C GLU A 115 15.37 -15.79 8.14
N PRO A 116 15.71 -15.13 9.27
CA PRO A 116 15.16 -15.51 10.57
C PRO A 116 13.65 -15.27 10.66
N ILE A 117 13.15 -14.25 9.96
CA ILE A 117 11.71 -13.95 9.88
C ILE A 117 10.99 -15.05 9.10
N VAL A 118 11.55 -15.49 7.97
CA VAL A 118 11.01 -16.57 7.14
C VAL A 118 11.06 -17.90 7.90
N ALA A 119 12.15 -18.21 8.60
CA ALA A 119 12.20 -19.40 9.45
C ALA A 119 11.10 -19.37 10.53
N ALA A 120 10.91 -18.23 11.21
CA ALA A 120 9.92 -18.09 12.26
C ALA A 120 8.46 -18.14 11.72
N LEU A 121 8.18 -17.54 10.57
CA LEU A 121 6.84 -17.59 9.98
C LEU A 121 6.47 -19.01 9.52
N ILE A 122 7.43 -19.77 8.97
CA ILE A 122 7.24 -21.18 8.61
C ILE A 122 6.97 -22.03 9.86
N GLN A 123 7.76 -21.84 10.93
CA GLN A 123 7.56 -22.54 12.21
C GLN A 123 6.21 -22.21 12.88
N ALA A 124 5.65 -21.04 12.57
CA ALA A 124 4.31 -20.62 12.99
C ALA A 124 3.18 -21.17 12.09
N GLY A 125 3.50 -21.85 10.98
CA GLY A 125 2.53 -22.39 10.02
C GLY A 125 2.04 -21.36 8.99
N LEU A 126 2.68 -20.20 8.89
CA LEU A 126 2.40 -19.19 7.88
C LEU A 126 3.30 -19.40 6.65
N HIS A 127 2.86 -18.87 5.52
CA HIS A 127 3.55 -19.02 4.24
C HIS A 127 3.38 -17.79 3.34
N ALA A 128 2.91 -16.66 3.88
CA ALA A 128 2.73 -15.41 3.17
C ALA A 128 3.55 -14.28 3.81
N THR A 129 4.37 -13.60 3.02
CA THR A 129 5.15 -12.44 3.47
C THR A 129 5.22 -11.34 2.42
N GLU A 130 5.86 -10.24 2.76
CA GLU A 130 6.01 -9.02 1.96
C GLU A 130 7.47 -8.56 2.01
N GLY A 131 7.95 -7.98 0.91
CA GLY A 131 9.22 -7.30 0.79
C GLY A 131 9.93 -7.69 -0.49
N GLY A 132 11.20 -7.31 -0.61
CA GLY A 132 12.04 -7.73 -1.71
C GLY A 132 13.49 -7.27 -1.55
N PRO A 133 14.39 -7.78 -2.41
CA PRO A 133 15.84 -7.52 -2.30
C PRO A 133 16.18 -6.03 -2.39
N VAL A 134 15.37 -5.23 -3.09
CA VAL A 134 15.59 -3.79 -3.26
C VAL A 134 14.69 -3.01 -2.30
N SER A 135 13.41 -3.33 -2.31
CA SER A 135 12.36 -2.55 -1.64
C SER A 135 12.41 -2.60 -0.13
N TYR A 136 12.97 -3.67 0.45
CA TYR A 136 13.23 -3.79 1.88
C TYR A 136 14.69 -3.55 2.28
N CYS A 137 15.53 -3.17 1.32
CA CYS A 137 16.90 -2.75 1.55
C CYS A 137 17.02 -1.22 1.56
N LEU A 138 16.70 -0.58 0.43
CA LEU A 138 16.98 0.84 0.19
C LEU A 138 16.26 1.79 1.16
N PRO A 139 14.94 1.64 1.41
CA PRO A 139 14.23 2.56 2.30
C PRO A 139 14.48 2.30 3.79
N TYR A 140 14.96 1.11 4.16
CA TYR A 140 14.90 0.62 5.55
C TYR A 140 16.27 0.36 6.18
N SER A 141 17.36 0.40 5.42
CA SER A 141 18.68 0.02 5.92
C SER A 141 19.80 0.85 5.30
N ARG A 142 21.03 0.56 5.71
CA ARG A 142 22.25 0.98 5.01
C ARG A 142 23.06 -0.24 4.54
N MET A 143 22.44 -1.43 4.57
CA MET A 143 23.10 -2.66 4.16
C MET A 143 23.38 -2.58 2.67
N PRO A 144 24.60 -2.93 2.21
CA PRO A 144 24.86 -3.01 0.78
C PRO A 144 23.81 -3.87 0.07
N LEU A 145 23.30 -3.39 -1.07
CA LEU A 145 22.29 -4.10 -1.85
C LEU A 145 22.80 -5.48 -2.27
N GLU A 146 24.10 -5.58 -2.55
CA GLU A 146 24.78 -6.85 -2.86
C GLU A 146 24.77 -7.86 -1.71
N ASP A 147 24.58 -7.42 -0.47
CA ASP A 147 24.37 -8.30 0.69
C ASP A 147 22.89 -8.63 0.90
N SER A 148 21.97 -7.68 0.61
CA SER A 148 20.54 -7.93 0.77
C SER A 148 19.98 -8.94 -0.24
N ILE A 149 20.45 -8.88 -1.49
CA ILE A 149 20.04 -9.81 -2.57
C ILE A 149 20.22 -11.28 -2.17
N PRO A 150 21.40 -11.77 -1.74
CA PRO A 150 21.56 -13.16 -1.36
C PRO A 150 20.77 -13.54 -0.09
N ASN A 151 20.49 -12.60 0.81
CA ASN A 151 19.60 -12.86 1.95
C ASN A 151 18.16 -13.14 1.49
N TRP A 152 17.67 -12.36 0.53
CA TRP A 152 16.35 -12.54 -0.06
C TRP A 152 16.27 -13.80 -0.92
N ALA A 153 17.34 -14.13 -1.67
CA ALA A 153 17.43 -15.37 -2.43
C ALA A 153 17.25 -16.59 -1.51
N ARG A 154 18.07 -16.69 -0.46
CA ARG A 154 17.98 -17.80 0.53
C ARG A 154 16.63 -17.84 1.23
N SER A 155 16.03 -16.68 1.49
CA SER A 155 14.70 -16.60 2.10
C SER A 155 13.59 -17.09 1.16
N CYS A 156 13.66 -16.77 -0.13
CA CYS A 156 12.75 -17.31 -1.14
C CYS A 156 12.95 -18.82 -1.31
N ASP A 157 14.19 -19.30 -1.37
CA ASP A 157 14.51 -20.73 -1.48
C ASP A 157 13.94 -21.50 -0.26
N LEU A 158 14.20 -21.01 0.96
CA LEU A 158 13.65 -21.58 2.20
C LEU A 158 12.11 -21.61 2.20
N LEU A 159 11.48 -20.52 1.76
CA LEU A 159 10.03 -20.45 1.70
C LEU A 159 9.45 -21.39 0.64
N ALA A 160 10.13 -21.52 -0.51
CA ALA A 160 9.75 -22.42 -1.60
C ALA A 160 9.78 -23.90 -1.23
N GLU A 161 10.64 -24.31 -0.28
CA GLU A 161 10.71 -25.69 0.25
C GLU A 161 9.41 -26.11 0.95
N VAL A 162 8.64 -25.18 1.52
CA VAL A 162 7.40 -25.45 2.24
C VAL A 162 6.34 -26.10 1.34
N ARG A 163 6.44 -25.98 0.01
CA ARG A 163 5.57 -26.72 -0.92
C ARG A 163 5.62 -28.24 -0.73
N ALA A 164 6.71 -28.80 -0.22
CA ALA A 164 6.80 -30.22 0.11
C ALA A 164 5.74 -30.64 1.16
N THR A 165 5.19 -29.70 1.93
CA THR A 165 4.12 -29.94 2.91
C THR A 165 2.72 -29.66 2.35
N GLY A 166 2.59 -29.34 1.07
CA GLY A 166 1.31 -29.07 0.39
C GLY A 166 0.80 -27.62 0.48
N ALA A 167 1.53 -26.71 1.13
CA ALA A 167 1.19 -25.29 1.14
C ALA A 167 1.78 -24.56 -0.08
N GLU A 168 1.11 -23.54 -0.60
CA GLU A 168 1.67 -22.67 -1.65
C GLU A 168 2.11 -21.33 -1.05
N PRO A 169 3.43 -21.05 -0.99
CA PRO A 169 3.92 -19.81 -0.42
C PRO A 169 3.66 -18.60 -1.29
N HIS A 170 3.45 -17.45 -0.65
CA HIS A 170 3.13 -16.19 -1.30
C HIS A 170 4.11 -15.08 -0.90
N VAL A 171 4.65 -14.35 -1.88
CA VAL A 171 5.54 -13.21 -1.64
C VAL A 171 5.01 -11.96 -2.35
N GLU A 172 4.77 -10.91 -1.58
CA GLU A 172 4.39 -9.60 -2.09
C GLU A 172 5.62 -8.72 -2.27
N SER A 173 5.87 -8.22 -3.49
CA SER A 173 6.89 -7.18 -3.70
C SER A 173 6.45 -5.87 -3.02
N PHE A 174 7.39 -5.14 -2.42
CA PHE A 174 7.18 -3.75 -1.97
C PHE A 174 7.77 -2.71 -2.95
N GLY A 175 8.24 -3.15 -4.12
CA GLY A 175 8.88 -2.33 -5.16
C GLY A 175 7.95 -1.27 -5.78
N GLY A 176 6.63 -1.47 -5.73
CA GLY A 176 5.67 -0.45 -6.15
C GLY A 176 5.39 0.63 -5.11
N CYS A 177 5.98 0.52 -3.92
CA CYS A 177 5.83 1.48 -2.83
C CYS A 177 7.12 2.27 -2.58
N MET A 178 8.26 1.57 -2.44
CA MET A 178 9.59 2.16 -2.20
C MET A 178 9.56 3.29 -1.14
N MET A 179 9.85 4.53 -1.54
CA MET A 179 9.90 5.71 -0.67
C MET A 179 8.51 6.29 -0.33
N GLY A 180 7.44 5.72 -0.88
CA GLY A 180 6.05 6.06 -0.61
C GLY A 180 5.52 7.33 -1.29
N GLN A 181 6.39 8.23 -1.73
CA GLN A 181 6.00 9.48 -2.38
C GLN A 181 7.10 9.99 -3.31
N LEU A 182 6.70 10.83 -4.27
CA LEU A 182 7.59 11.49 -5.22
C LEU A 182 8.41 10.52 -6.09
N CYS A 183 7.97 9.27 -6.27
CA CYS A 183 8.60 8.35 -7.20
C CYS A 183 7.73 8.23 -8.46
N PRO A 184 8.23 8.61 -9.65
CA PRO A 184 7.44 8.50 -10.87
C PRO A 184 6.95 7.06 -11.11
N PRO A 185 5.69 6.87 -11.55
CA PRO A 185 5.06 5.55 -11.59
C PRO A 185 5.79 4.52 -12.46
N GLY A 186 6.42 4.91 -13.57
CA GLY A 186 7.16 4.00 -14.43
C GLY A 186 8.26 3.23 -13.67
N LEU A 187 8.95 3.89 -12.74
CA LEU A 187 9.96 3.25 -11.90
C LEU A 187 9.34 2.32 -10.86
N LEU A 188 8.24 2.71 -10.23
CA LEU A 188 7.53 1.87 -9.25
C LEU A 188 6.99 0.59 -9.90
N VAL A 189 6.39 0.72 -11.09
CA VAL A 189 5.91 -0.40 -11.90
C VAL A 189 7.07 -1.34 -12.25
N ALA A 190 8.18 -0.80 -12.76
CA ALA A 190 9.35 -1.59 -13.11
C ALA A 190 9.92 -2.36 -11.91
N LEU A 191 10.11 -1.70 -10.76
CA LEU A 191 10.64 -2.33 -9.55
C LEU A 191 9.72 -3.43 -9.04
N SER A 192 8.39 -3.23 -9.06
CA SER A 192 7.46 -4.28 -8.65
C SER A 192 7.55 -5.52 -9.55
N VAL A 193 7.67 -5.35 -10.87
CA VAL A 193 7.80 -6.48 -11.81
C VAL A 193 9.15 -7.19 -11.63
N LEU A 194 10.24 -6.43 -11.51
CA LEU A 194 11.59 -6.97 -11.35
C LEU A 194 11.72 -7.79 -10.05
N GLU A 195 11.16 -7.32 -8.93
CA GLU A 195 11.18 -8.13 -7.70
C GLU A 195 10.35 -9.41 -7.83
N CYS A 196 9.18 -9.36 -8.48
CA CYS A 196 8.39 -10.57 -8.73
C CYS A 196 9.11 -11.57 -9.65
N LEU A 197 9.83 -11.09 -10.66
CA LEU A 197 10.70 -11.92 -11.49
C LEU A 197 11.82 -12.56 -10.66
N PHE A 198 12.36 -11.83 -9.68
CA PHE A 198 13.37 -12.36 -8.77
C PHE A 198 12.79 -13.48 -7.90
N PHE A 199 11.59 -13.29 -7.33
CA PHE A 199 10.91 -14.35 -6.56
C PHE A 199 10.64 -15.59 -7.42
N ARG A 200 10.19 -15.39 -8.66
CA ARG A 200 9.99 -16.46 -9.64
C ARG A 200 11.28 -17.24 -9.91
N GLN A 201 12.41 -16.56 -10.10
CA GLN A 201 13.72 -17.19 -10.29
C GLN A 201 14.12 -18.07 -9.10
N HIS A 202 13.72 -17.69 -7.89
CA HIS A 202 13.89 -18.44 -6.63
C HIS A 202 12.70 -19.36 -6.31
N GLY A 203 11.93 -19.75 -7.33
CA GLY A 203 10.94 -20.80 -7.24
C GLY A 203 9.64 -20.42 -6.54
N ILE A 204 9.36 -19.14 -6.26
CA ILE A 204 8.05 -18.69 -5.79
C ILE A 204 7.05 -18.67 -6.95
N ARG A 205 5.85 -19.23 -6.75
CA ARG A 205 4.82 -19.36 -7.79
C ARG A 205 3.56 -18.56 -7.52
N SER A 206 3.46 -17.93 -6.35
CA SER A 206 2.38 -17.01 -6.00
C SER A 206 2.95 -15.68 -5.53
N VAL A 207 2.62 -14.58 -6.21
CA VAL A 207 3.18 -13.25 -5.90
C VAL A 207 2.13 -12.14 -5.90
N SER A 208 2.40 -11.04 -5.18
CA SER A 208 1.66 -9.79 -5.35
C SER A 208 2.56 -8.71 -5.93
N LEU A 209 2.06 -7.98 -6.92
CA LEU A 209 2.67 -6.75 -7.42
C LEU A 209 2.08 -5.56 -6.67
N SER A 210 2.91 -4.75 -6.02
CA SER A 210 2.44 -3.58 -5.29
C SER A 210 2.38 -2.33 -6.16
N TYR A 211 1.56 -1.38 -5.74
CA TYR A 211 1.57 -0.01 -6.21
C TYR A 211 1.01 0.92 -5.14
N ALA A 212 1.77 1.95 -4.74
CA ALA A 212 1.26 2.97 -3.83
C ALA A 212 0.51 4.06 -4.60
N GLN A 213 -0.72 4.37 -4.17
CA GLN A 213 -1.47 5.54 -4.61
C GLN A 213 -0.56 6.77 -4.53
N GLN A 214 -0.53 7.58 -5.59
CA GLN A 214 0.22 8.82 -5.66
C GLN A 214 -0.73 10.02 -5.63
N THR A 215 -0.39 11.07 -6.37
CA THR A 215 -0.98 12.41 -6.26
C THR A 215 -2.06 12.69 -7.31
N ASN A 216 -2.14 11.86 -8.36
CA ASN A 216 -3.05 12.02 -9.48
C ASN A 216 -3.76 10.68 -9.82
N PRO A 217 -5.09 10.59 -9.64
CA PRO A 217 -5.84 9.35 -9.86
C PRO A 217 -5.77 8.78 -11.29
N ASP A 218 -5.68 9.63 -12.32
CA ASP A 218 -5.60 9.18 -13.71
C ASP A 218 -4.22 8.57 -14.00
N GLN A 219 -3.16 9.20 -13.48
CA GLN A 219 -1.80 8.68 -13.55
C GLN A 219 -1.65 7.34 -12.81
N ASP A 220 -2.28 7.23 -11.64
CA ASP A 220 -2.30 5.97 -10.87
C ASP A 220 -3.05 4.87 -11.62
N THR A 221 -4.17 5.21 -12.27
CA THR A 221 -4.96 4.25 -13.06
C THR A 221 -4.14 3.75 -14.25
N GLU A 222 -3.50 4.65 -15.00
CA GLU A 222 -2.59 4.30 -16.11
C GLU A 222 -1.45 3.38 -15.62
N ALA A 223 -0.84 3.69 -14.48
CA ALA A 223 0.25 2.90 -13.92
C ALA A 223 -0.18 1.47 -13.53
N LEU A 224 -1.37 1.31 -12.93
CA LEU A 224 -1.91 0.01 -12.58
C LEU A 224 -2.28 -0.82 -13.82
N LEU A 225 -2.80 -0.19 -14.88
CA LEU A 225 -3.05 -0.85 -16.16
C LEU A 225 -1.74 -1.28 -16.84
N ALA A 226 -0.71 -0.43 -16.80
CA ALA A 226 0.62 -0.77 -17.28
C ALA A 226 1.23 -1.94 -16.48
N LEU A 227 1.12 -1.91 -15.15
CA LEU A 227 1.56 -3.00 -14.26
C LEU A 227 0.89 -4.32 -14.60
N ARG A 228 -0.43 -4.31 -14.84
CA ARG A 228 -1.20 -5.51 -15.25
C ARG A 228 -0.74 -6.06 -16.60
N ARG A 229 -0.48 -5.19 -17.58
CA ARG A 229 0.04 -5.60 -18.90
C ARG A 229 1.42 -6.23 -18.79
N LEU A 230 2.32 -5.60 -18.02
CA LEU A 230 3.67 -6.10 -17.80
C LEU A 230 3.70 -7.38 -16.98
N ALA A 231 2.85 -7.52 -15.96
CA ALA A 231 2.71 -8.75 -15.20
C ALA A 231 2.25 -9.91 -16.11
N THR A 232 1.25 -9.68 -16.97
CA THR A 232 0.81 -10.67 -17.97
C THR A 232 1.95 -11.09 -18.91
N GLN A 233 2.79 -10.15 -19.33
CA GLN A 233 3.91 -10.42 -20.22
C GLN A 233 5.05 -11.19 -19.55
N TRP A 234 5.45 -10.77 -18.34
CA TRP A 234 6.69 -11.22 -17.69
C TRP A 234 6.49 -12.35 -16.68
N LEU A 235 5.25 -12.59 -16.22
CA LEU A 235 4.89 -13.62 -15.24
C LEU A 235 3.78 -14.57 -15.75
N PRO A 236 3.90 -15.15 -16.96
CA PRO A 236 2.82 -15.95 -17.55
C PRO A 236 2.57 -17.31 -16.84
N ASP A 237 3.52 -17.76 -16.02
CA ASP A 237 3.57 -19.06 -15.36
C ASP A 237 3.53 -18.94 -13.82
N VAL A 238 3.20 -17.76 -13.30
CA VAL A 238 3.11 -17.45 -11.86
C VAL A 238 1.69 -16.96 -11.57
N ASP A 239 1.11 -17.41 -10.46
CA ASP A 239 -0.14 -16.85 -9.96
C ASP A 239 0.14 -15.46 -9.36
N TRP A 240 -0.51 -14.43 -9.87
CA TRP A 240 -0.29 -13.08 -9.39
C TRP A 240 -1.56 -12.26 -9.27
N HIS A 241 -1.51 -11.26 -8.38
CA HIS A 241 -2.50 -10.19 -8.32
C HIS A 241 -1.85 -8.86 -7.96
N ILE A 242 -2.57 -7.77 -8.22
CA ILE A 242 -2.11 -6.42 -7.87
C ILE A 242 -2.68 -6.02 -6.51
N VAL A 243 -1.83 -5.41 -5.68
CA VAL A 243 -2.19 -4.81 -4.40
C VAL A 243 -1.91 -3.31 -4.41
N VAL A 244 -2.94 -2.52 -4.14
CA VAL A 244 -2.82 -1.07 -3.99
C VAL A 244 -2.53 -0.73 -2.54
N TYR A 245 -1.69 0.28 -2.31
CA TYR A 245 -1.47 0.86 -0.99
C TYR A 245 -2.10 2.23 -0.95
N THR A 246 -2.92 2.47 0.08
CA THR A 246 -3.39 3.82 0.39
C THR A 246 -2.18 4.73 0.61
N TYR A 247 -2.28 5.97 0.12
CA TYR A 247 -1.20 6.95 0.02
C TYR A 247 -0.20 6.92 1.18
N MET A 248 1.09 6.81 0.83
CA MET A 248 2.17 6.57 1.78
C MET A 248 2.99 7.82 2.16
N GLY A 249 2.65 8.99 1.62
CA GLY A 249 3.29 10.26 1.98
C GLY A 249 2.70 10.92 3.23
N VAL A 250 2.84 12.24 3.32
CA VAL A 250 2.27 13.06 4.41
C VAL A 250 0.75 12.95 4.40
N TYR A 251 0.17 12.41 5.46
CA TYR A 251 -1.24 12.05 5.51
C TYR A 251 -2.13 13.24 5.93
N PRO A 252 -3.39 13.32 5.44
CA PRO A 252 -4.35 14.33 5.88
C PRO A 252 -4.54 14.33 7.40
N ARG A 253 -4.76 15.53 7.98
CA ARG A 253 -4.97 15.69 9.42
C ARG A 253 -6.46 15.65 9.78
N THR A 254 -7.32 16.12 8.90
CA THR A 254 -8.77 16.07 9.14
C THR A 254 -9.27 14.62 9.04
N PRO A 255 -10.16 14.17 9.94
CA PRO A 255 -10.75 12.84 9.83
C PRO A 255 -11.45 12.60 8.48
N ALA A 256 -12.18 13.60 7.98
CA ALA A 256 -12.87 13.51 6.69
C ALA A 256 -11.90 13.51 5.50
N GLY A 257 -10.82 14.30 5.51
CA GLY A 257 -9.77 14.23 4.50
C GLY A 257 -9.06 12.86 4.49
N ALA A 258 -8.76 12.31 5.66
CA ALA A 258 -8.15 10.99 5.82
C ALA A 258 -9.06 9.85 5.32
N THR A 259 -10.36 9.93 5.62
CA THR A 259 -11.39 9.02 5.11
C THR A 259 -11.52 9.14 3.59
N GLY A 260 -11.66 10.35 3.05
CA GLY A 260 -11.78 10.57 1.61
C GLY A 260 -10.57 10.06 0.81
N LEU A 261 -9.36 10.15 1.37
CA LEU A 261 -8.16 9.59 0.75
C LEU A 261 -8.18 8.06 0.70
N LEU A 262 -8.65 7.41 1.76
CA LEU A 262 -8.84 5.95 1.81
C LEU A 262 -9.92 5.50 0.82
N GLU A 263 -11.05 6.21 0.76
CA GLU A 263 -12.13 5.92 -0.20
C GLU A 263 -11.63 6.04 -1.64
N GLU A 264 -10.83 7.07 -1.96
CA GLU A 264 -10.24 7.22 -3.28
C GLU A 264 -9.26 6.09 -3.61
N ALA A 265 -8.50 5.58 -2.63
CA ALA A 265 -7.64 4.42 -2.81
C ALA A 265 -8.44 3.14 -3.12
N ALA A 266 -9.59 2.95 -2.45
CA ALA A 266 -10.50 1.84 -2.71
C ALA A 266 -11.15 1.93 -4.10
N ARG A 267 -11.61 3.13 -4.50
CA ARG A 267 -12.13 3.37 -5.84
C ARG A 267 -11.05 3.15 -6.91
N LEU A 268 -9.82 3.64 -6.69
CA LEU A 268 -8.68 3.38 -7.58
C LEU A 268 -8.43 1.88 -7.76
N ALA A 269 -8.41 1.11 -6.66
CA ALA A 269 -8.23 -0.33 -6.71
C ALA A 269 -9.30 -1.02 -7.56
N VAL A 270 -10.58 -0.66 -7.38
CA VAL A 270 -11.68 -1.23 -8.19
C VAL A 270 -11.62 -0.79 -9.65
N ARG A 271 -11.37 0.50 -9.91
CA ARG A 271 -11.32 1.07 -11.28
C ARG A 271 -10.24 0.41 -12.13
N ALA A 272 -9.06 0.18 -11.55
CA ALA A 272 -7.92 -0.44 -12.22
C ALA A 272 -7.88 -1.98 -12.09
N GLY A 273 -8.88 -2.56 -11.44
CA GLY A 273 -9.01 -4.01 -11.25
C GLY A 273 -7.92 -4.61 -10.35
N ALA A 274 -7.41 -3.89 -9.35
CA ALA A 274 -6.57 -4.50 -8.32
C ALA A 274 -7.41 -5.47 -7.46
N ALA A 275 -6.77 -6.52 -6.94
CA ALA A 275 -7.47 -7.54 -6.17
C ALA A 275 -7.45 -7.25 -4.66
N ARG A 276 -6.49 -6.43 -4.21
CA ARG A 276 -6.27 -6.16 -2.79
C ARG A 276 -5.91 -4.69 -2.54
N LEU A 277 -6.28 -4.19 -1.37
CA LEU A 277 -5.95 -2.86 -0.87
C LEU A 277 -5.37 -2.93 0.55
N ILE A 278 -4.23 -2.27 0.78
CA ILE A 278 -3.73 -1.98 2.11
C ILE A 278 -4.36 -0.67 2.59
N VAL A 279 -5.18 -0.77 3.64
CA VAL A 279 -5.91 0.38 4.19
C VAL A 279 -5.03 1.17 5.14
N LYS A 280 -5.31 2.48 5.24
CA LYS A 280 -4.82 3.37 6.29
C LYS A 280 -5.98 3.89 7.11
N THR A 281 -5.69 4.33 8.32
CA THR A 281 -6.72 4.81 9.25
C THR A 281 -6.67 6.33 9.39
N VAL A 282 -7.72 6.92 9.96
CA VAL A 282 -7.72 8.34 10.35
C VAL A 282 -6.65 8.68 11.40
N ALA A 283 -6.12 7.68 12.11
CA ALA A 283 -5.06 7.87 13.11
C ALA A 283 -3.66 8.02 12.49
N GLU A 284 -3.49 7.76 11.19
CA GLU A 284 -2.18 7.71 10.51
C GLU A 284 -1.37 9.00 10.66
N GLY A 285 -2.03 10.16 10.68
CA GLY A 285 -1.38 11.46 10.88
C GLY A 285 -0.82 11.68 12.30
N TYR A 286 -1.08 10.76 13.24
CA TYR A 286 -0.93 11.03 14.67
C TYR A 286 -0.25 9.90 15.45
N ARG A 287 -0.66 8.64 15.26
CA ARG A 287 -0.25 7.50 16.10
C ARG A 287 -0.54 6.15 15.44
N ILE A 288 -0.11 5.07 16.11
CA ILE A 288 -0.54 3.71 15.78
C ILE A 288 -2.06 3.59 16.04
N PRO A 289 -2.83 3.01 15.10
CA PRO A 289 -4.28 2.84 15.25
C PRO A 289 -4.64 1.78 16.29
N THR A 290 -5.79 1.97 16.92
CA THR A 290 -6.47 0.94 17.71
C THR A 290 -7.07 -0.13 16.80
N PHE A 291 -7.45 -1.28 17.37
CA PHE A 291 -8.13 -2.33 16.59
C PHE A 291 -9.46 -1.83 16.01
N ALA A 292 -10.24 -1.05 16.75
CA ALA A 292 -11.50 -0.50 16.27
C ALA A 292 -11.32 0.44 15.08
N GLU A 293 -10.30 1.29 15.10
CA GLU A 293 -9.96 2.18 13.97
C GLU A 293 -9.49 1.40 12.74
N ASN A 294 -8.74 0.30 12.93
CA ASN A 294 -8.39 -0.60 11.84
C ASN A 294 -9.64 -1.24 11.22
N ILE A 295 -10.58 -1.75 12.03
CA ILE A 295 -11.83 -2.33 11.51
C ILE A 295 -12.65 -1.27 10.76
N ALA A 296 -12.81 -0.07 11.32
CA ALA A 296 -13.54 1.02 10.68
C ALA A 296 -12.95 1.36 9.30
N ALA A 297 -11.61 1.37 9.16
CA ALA A 297 -10.96 1.59 7.87
C ALA A 297 -11.23 0.45 6.86
N LEU A 298 -11.26 -0.81 7.31
CA LEU A 298 -11.62 -1.94 6.44
C LEU A 298 -13.04 -1.81 5.90
N GLU A 299 -14.00 -1.49 6.77
CA GLU A 299 -15.40 -1.33 6.38
C GLU A 299 -15.60 -0.12 5.45
N THR A 300 -14.94 0.99 5.75
CA THR A 300 -14.98 2.20 4.91
C THR A 300 -14.47 1.90 3.50
N ALA A 301 -13.33 1.22 3.40
CA ALA A 301 -12.75 0.86 2.11
C ALA A 301 -13.65 -0.13 1.34
N ALA A 302 -14.23 -1.12 2.01
CA ALA A 302 -15.14 -2.08 1.38
C ALA A 302 -16.41 -1.40 0.84
N LEU A 303 -17.04 -0.51 1.64
CA LEU A 303 -18.22 0.25 1.21
C LEU A 303 -17.90 1.17 0.02
N ALA A 304 -16.75 1.83 0.02
CA ALA A 304 -16.30 2.66 -1.09
C ALA A 304 -16.07 1.83 -2.36
N ALA A 305 -15.50 0.63 -2.22
CA ALA A 305 -15.29 -0.32 -3.31
C ALA A 305 -16.62 -0.80 -3.92
N ASP A 306 -17.61 -1.18 -3.09
CA ASP A 306 -18.93 -1.65 -3.54
C ASP A 306 -19.72 -0.58 -4.32
N SER A 307 -19.45 0.70 -4.03
CA SER A 307 -20.06 1.84 -4.75
C SER A 307 -19.38 2.17 -6.08
N CYS A 308 -18.32 1.45 -6.45
CA CYS A 308 -17.49 1.75 -7.61
C CYS A 308 -17.56 0.62 -8.64
N LEU A 309 -17.54 0.99 -9.91
CA LEU A 309 -17.42 0.04 -11.02
C LEU A 309 -16.01 0.07 -11.60
N THR A 310 -15.55 -1.07 -12.09
CA THR A 310 -14.30 -1.18 -12.84
C THR A 310 -14.42 -0.42 -14.16
N ILE A 311 -13.39 0.34 -14.51
CA ILE A 311 -13.34 0.99 -15.82
C ILE A 311 -12.87 -0.03 -16.85
N VAL A 312 -13.70 -0.27 -17.87
CA VAL A 312 -13.31 -1.04 -19.06
C VAL A 312 -12.99 -0.04 -20.16
N GLY A 313 -11.70 0.25 -20.38
CA GLY A 313 -11.28 1.19 -21.41
C GLY A 313 -9.81 1.58 -21.33
N ASP A 314 -9.32 2.19 -22.41
CA ASP A 314 -7.96 2.72 -22.49
C ASP A 314 -7.88 4.05 -21.73
N THR A 315 -6.98 4.15 -20.75
CA THR A 315 -6.59 5.45 -20.18
C THR A 315 -5.68 6.17 -21.16
N GLY A 316 -5.51 7.49 -21.02
CA GLY A 316 -4.50 8.19 -21.81
C GLY A 316 -3.12 7.55 -21.63
N ASP A 317 -2.44 7.25 -22.74
CA ASP A 317 -1.05 6.77 -22.73
C ASP A 317 -0.11 7.96 -22.58
N THR A 318 0.46 8.12 -21.39
CA THR A 318 1.45 9.16 -21.10
C THR A 318 2.88 8.62 -21.07
N GLY A 319 3.07 7.36 -21.47
CA GLY A 319 4.37 6.71 -21.58
C GLY A 319 4.77 5.87 -20.37
N ILE A 320 3.92 5.71 -19.34
CA ILE A 320 4.28 4.94 -18.12
C ILE A 320 4.64 3.50 -18.45
N HIS A 321 3.89 2.87 -19.36
CA HIS A 321 4.20 1.52 -19.83
C HIS A 321 5.57 1.48 -20.53
N ALA A 322 5.85 2.43 -21.44
CA ALA A 322 7.10 2.48 -22.18
C ALA A 322 8.31 2.75 -21.26
N GLU A 323 8.17 3.63 -20.27
CA GLU A 323 9.17 3.85 -19.22
C GLU A 323 9.46 2.57 -18.45
N ALA A 324 8.42 1.90 -17.95
CA ALA A 324 8.58 0.68 -17.17
C ALA A 324 9.19 -0.46 -18.00
N SER A 325 8.74 -0.66 -19.25
CA SER A 325 9.32 -1.63 -20.18
C SER A 325 10.82 -1.40 -20.37
N ALA A 326 11.23 -0.17 -20.69
CA ALA A 326 12.63 0.16 -20.92
C ALA A 326 13.51 -0.08 -19.68
N LEU A 327 12.99 0.21 -18.48
CA LEU A 327 13.69 -0.08 -17.23
C LEU A 327 13.82 -1.60 -16.98
N ILE A 328 12.73 -2.36 -17.17
CA ILE A 328 12.74 -3.82 -16.99
C ILE A 328 13.73 -4.47 -17.97
N GLU A 329 13.60 -4.17 -19.26
CA GLU A 329 14.43 -4.74 -20.33
C GLU A 329 15.90 -4.41 -20.12
N ALA A 330 16.24 -3.16 -19.78
CA ALA A 330 17.61 -2.76 -19.53
C ALA A 330 18.24 -3.47 -18.32
N VAL A 331 17.44 -3.88 -17.32
CA VAL A 331 17.93 -4.69 -16.20
C VAL A 331 18.13 -6.14 -16.64
N LEU A 332 17.16 -6.73 -17.34
CA LEU A 332 17.24 -8.12 -17.83
C LEU A 332 18.40 -8.31 -18.82
N ASP A 333 18.73 -7.29 -19.61
CA ASP A 333 19.87 -7.30 -20.55
C ASP A 333 21.24 -7.29 -19.86
N LEU A 334 21.31 -7.02 -18.54
CA LEU A 334 22.57 -7.08 -17.79
C LEU A 334 23.03 -8.51 -17.50
N GLY A 335 22.12 -9.49 -17.54
CA GLY A 335 22.45 -10.90 -17.37
C GLY A 335 21.29 -11.77 -16.86
N PRO A 336 21.44 -13.10 -16.92
CA PRO A 336 20.38 -14.06 -16.57
C PRO A 336 20.16 -14.21 -15.06
N ASP A 337 21.13 -13.83 -14.23
CA ASP A 337 20.94 -13.76 -12.78
C ASP A 337 20.37 -12.39 -12.42
N LEU A 338 19.07 -12.36 -12.12
CA LEU A 338 18.35 -11.12 -11.82
C LEU A 338 18.86 -10.44 -10.54
N GLY A 339 19.35 -11.20 -9.56
CA GLY A 339 19.97 -10.61 -8.37
C GLY A 339 21.21 -9.81 -8.74
N ALA A 340 22.14 -10.42 -9.47
CA ALA A 340 23.34 -9.75 -9.96
C ALA A 340 23.04 -8.58 -10.92
N ALA A 341 22.00 -8.74 -11.76
CA ALA A 341 21.52 -7.69 -12.66
C ALA A 341 20.98 -6.48 -11.90
N LEU A 342 20.16 -6.68 -10.85
CA LEU A 342 19.67 -5.61 -9.99
C LEU A 342 20.81 -4.83 -9.33
N ALA A 343 21.78 -5.53 -8.71
CA ALA A 343 22.95 -4.88 -8.13
C ALA A 343 23.73 -4.05 -9.17
N THR A 344 23.90 -4.60 -10.37
CA THR A 344 24.59 -3.91 -11.46
C THR A 344 23.80 -2.70 -11.97
N ALA A 345 22.48 -2.80 -12.05
CA ALA A 345 21.60 -1.73 -12.49
C ALA A 345 21.68 -0.52 -11.55
N PHE A 346 21.65 -0.73 -10.23
CA PHE A 346 21.83 0.35 -9.25
C PHE A 346 23.24 0.96 -9.33
N ARG A 347 24.30 0.13 -9.38
CA ARG A 347 25.68 0.63 -9.54
C ARG A 347 25.89 1.48 -10.79
N ARG A 348 25.24 1.12 -11.91
CA ARG A 348 25.31 1.87 -13.18
C ARG A 348 24.33 3.05 -13.22
N GLY A 349 23.37 3.11 -12.29
CA GLY A 349 22.28 4.08 -12.26
C GLY A 349 21.21 3.85 -13.34
N TYR A 350 21.06 2.61 -13.82
CA TYR A 350 19.93 2.19 -14.66
C TYR A 350 18.64 2.12 -13.85
N LEU A 351 18.77 1.89 -12.55
CA LEU A 351 17.75 2.12 -11.54
C LEU A 351 18.31 3.16 -10.55
N ASP A 352 17.51 4.19 -10.27
CA ASP A 352 17.87 5.29 -9.38
C ASP A 352 16.59 5.91 -8.81
N VAL A 353 16.38 5.74 -7.52
CA VAL A 353 15.15 6.12 -6.81
C VAL A 353 15.25 7.57 -6.34
N PRO A 354 14.36 8.48 -6.78
CA PRO A 354 14.37 9.87 -6.34
C PRO A 354 14.33 9.98 -4.81
N TYR A 355 15.17 10.87 -4.27
CA TYR A 355 15.25 11.20 -2.83
C TYR A 355 15.63 10.04 -1.89
N CYS A 356 15.99 8.88 -2.44
CA CYS A 356 16.53 7.78 -1.64
C CYS A 356 17.92 8.12 -1.11
N LEU A 357 18.13 7.91 0.19
CA LEU A 357 19.38 8.24 0.91
C LEU A 357 20.32 7.03 1.05
N HIS A 358 19.95 5.87 0.49
CA HIS A 358 20.76 4.67 0.54
C HIS A 358 22.09 4.89 -0.20
N PRO A 359 23.26 4.46 0.35
CA PRO A 359 24.56 4.66 -0.30
C PRO A 359 24.67 4.08 -1.71
N ASP A 360 24.00 2.95 -1.97
CA ASP A 360 24.00 2.30 -3.29
C ASP A 360 23.03 2.92 -4.30
N ASN A 361 22.22 3.89 -3.87
CA ASN A 361 21.37 4.65 -4.78
C ASN A 361 22.18 5.84 -5.34
N ALA A 362 22.38 5.89 -6.66
CA ALA A 362 23.21 6.90 -7.30
C ALA A 362 22.73 8.34 -7.02
N GLY A 363 21.43 8.54 -6.77
CA GLY A 363 20.88 9.82 -6.34
C GLY A 363 21.01 10.90 -7.40
N ARG A 364 20.96 10.55 -8.69
CA ARG A 364 21.00 11.46 -9.84
C ARG A 364 19.61 11.66 -10.46
N ALA A 365 18.70 10.73 -10.28
CA ALA A 365 17.31 10.86 -10.66
C ALA A 365 16.53 11.78 -9.70
N ARG A 366 15.69 12.65 -10.25
CA ARG A 366 14.84 13.57 -9.50
C ARG A 366 13.48 13.68 -10.17
N SER A 367 12.48 13.92 -9.35
CA SER A 367 11.08 14.07 -9.75
C SER A 367 10.49 15.34 -9.17
N TYR A 368 9.35 15.76 -9.71
CA TYR A 368 8.56 16.88 -9.19
C TYR A 368 7.07 16.63 -9.50
N LEU A 369 6.20 17.43 -8.87
CA LEU A 369 4.79 17.49 -9.22
C LEU A 369 4.54 18.63 -10.21
N ASP A 370 3.90 18.32 -11.33
CA ASP A 370 3.42 19.36 -12.25
C ASP A 370 2.15 20.06 -11.72
N SER A 371 1.64 21.03 -12.49
CA SER A 371 0.45 21.80 -12.10
C SER A 371 -0.84 20.99 -12.01
N ALA A 372 -0.90 19.81 -12.65
CA ALA A 372 -2.02 18.87 -12.54
C ALA A 372 -1.80 17.85 -11.40
N GLY A 373 -0.72 18.01 -10.63
CA GLY A 373 -0.32 17.09 -9.58
C GLY A 373 0.16 15.74 -10.10
N ARG A 374 0.58 15.62 -11.37
CA ARG A 374 1.21 14.39 -11.88
C ARG A 374 2.68 14.38 -11.51
N LEU A 375 3.22 13.21 -11.22
CA LEU A 375 4.63 13.00 -10.98
C LEU A 375 5.40 12.96 -12.31
N GLN A 376 6.42 13.81 -12.41
CA GLN A 376 7.24 13.99 -13.61
C GLN A 376 8.72 13.89 -13.27
N TRP A 377 9.55 13.56 -14.27
CA TRP A 377 11.00 13.56 -14.15
C TRP A 377 11.57 14.97 -14.32
N SER A 378 12.33 15.47 -13.34
CA SER A 378 13.17 16.68 -13.49
C SER A 378 14.61 16.35 -13.86
N SER A 379 15.08 15.15 -13.49
CA SER A 379 16.35 14.58 -13.94
C SER A 379 16.21 13.08 -14.00
N ILE A 380 16.64 12.47 -15.11
CA ILE A 380 16.64 11.00 -15.25
C ILE A 380 18.01 10.38 -14.94
N GLY A 381 19.05 11.18 -14.68
CA GLY A 381 20.40 10.63 -14.46
C GLY A 381 20.86 9.70 -15.59
N SER A 382 21.10 8.43 -15.24
CA SER A 382 21.46 7.36 -16.19
C SER A 382 20.33 6.34 -16.43
N LEU A 383 19.10 6.67 -16.04
CA LEU A 383 17.94 5.83 -16.33
C LEU A 383 17.81 5.66 -17.87
N PRO A 384 17.64 4.43 -18.38
CA PRO A 384 17.59 4.11 -19.80
C PRO A 384 16.24 4.48 -20.47
N ILE A 385 15.66 5.62 -20.08
CA ILE A 385 14.31 6.06 -20.51
C ILE A 385 14.33 7.32 -21.36
N ARG A 386 15.51 7.81 -21.77
CA ARG A 386 15.66 9.08 -22.51
C ARG A 386 14.84 9.16 -23.80
N SER A 387 14.62 8.03 -24.47
CA SER A 387 13.83 7.96 -25.71
C SER A 387 12.32 7.99 -25.49
N VAL A 388 11.85 7.76 -24.26
CA VAL A 388 10.42 7.64 -23.92
C VAL A 388 9.93 8.77 -23.03
N VAL A 389 10.81 9.40 -22.25
CA VAL A 389 10.44 10.59 -21.47
C VAL A 389 10.40 11.85 -22.34
N GLY A 390 9.41 12.71 -22.09
CA GLY A 390 9.35 14.05 -22.67
C GLY A 390 10.46 14.99 -22.19
N GLN A 391 10.40 16.27 -22.58
CA GLN A 391 11.36 17.27 -22.10
C GLN A 391 11.29 17.39 -20.57
N THR A 392 12.39 17.10 -19.89
CA THR A 392 12.53 17.28 -18.45
C THR A 392 12.63 18.77 -18.11
N SER A 393 11.85 19.25 -17.14
CA SER A 393 12.03 20.60 -16.60
C SER A 393 13.42 20.74 -15.96
N SER A 394 14.18 21.75 -16.38
CA SER A 394 15.51 22.04 -15.86
C SER A 394 15.49 22.80 -14.52
N ALA A 395 14.31 23.15 -14.01
CA ALA A 395 14.16 23.88 -12.76
C ALA A 395 14.55 23.00 -11.57
N ARG A 396 15.60 23.39 -10.85
CA ARG A 396 15.99 22.72 -9.61
C ARG A 396 14.90 22.95 -8.55
N PRO A 397 14.41 21.88 -7.88
CA PRO A 397 13.49 22.03 -6.77
C PRO A 397 14.12 22.88 -5.66
N THR A 398 13.40 23.88 -5.16
CA THR A 398 13.78 24.58 -3.93
C THR A 398 13.33 23.76 -2.72
N ALA A 399 13.90 24.01 -1.53
CA ALA A 399 13.43 23.36 -0.30
C ALA A 399 11.94 23.62 -0.05
N ALA A 400 11.48 24.84 -0.31
CA ALA A 400 10.06 25.20 -0.23
C ALA A 400 9.20 24.44 -1.25
N GLY A 401 9.67 24.29 -2.49
CA GLY A 401 8.98 23.50 -3.52
C GLY A 401 8.90 22.00 -3.18
N LEU A 402 9.94 21.45 -2.58
CA LEU A 402 9.93 20.07 -2.10
C LEU A 402 8.92 19.88 -0.97
N LEU A 403 8.93 20.75 0.05
CA LEU A 403 7.95 20.70 1.15
C LEU A 403 6.51 20.85 0.62
N ALA A 404 6.28 21.77 -0.32
CA ALA A 404 4.97 21.94 -0.95
C ALA A 404 4.51 20.68 -1.70
N SER A 405 5.44 19.95 -2.33
CA SER A 405 5.16 18.70 -3.03
C SER A 405 4.85 17.56 -2.05
N LEU A 406 5.60 17.46 -0.94
CA LEU A 406 5.39 16.45 0.11
C LEU A 406 4.03 16.63 0.79
N SER A 407 3.61 17.86 1.08
CA SER A 407 2.30 18.19 1.66
C SER A 407 1.19 18.39 0.61
N TYR A 408 1.37 17.97 -0.64
CA TYR A 408 0.36 18.20 -1.69
C TYR A 408 -0.94 17.44 -1.40
N VAL A 409 -0.85 16.13 -1.11
CA VAL A 409 -2.02 15.28 -0.86
C VAL A 409 -2.71 15.65 0.43
N GLU A 410 -1.96 15.82 1.52
CA GLU A 410 -2.46 16.35 2.80
C GLU A 410 -3.33 17.60 2.57
N ARG A 411 -2.77 18.64 1.94
CA ARG A 411 -3.50 19.90 1.69
C ARG A 411 -4.71 19.72 0.79
N ARG A 412 -4.60 18.90 -0.27
CA ARG A 412 -5.69 18.67 -1.21
C ARG A 412 -6.92 18.08 -0.51
N PHE A 413 -6.70 17.06 0.32
CA PHE A 413 -7.79 16.36 1.00
C PHE A 413 -8.31 17.11 2.22
N ASP A 414 -7.43 17.75 3.00
CA ASP A 414 -7.85 18.60 4.12
C ASP A 414 -8.65 19.83 3.65
N ASN A 415 -8.21 20.52 2.58
CA ASN A 415 -8.94 21.67 2.07
C ASN A 415 -10.32 21.27 1.50
N ALA A 416 -10.39 20.17 0.76
CA ALA A 416 -11.67 19.67 0.24
C ALA A 416 -12.64 19.32 1.38
N SER A 417 -12.14 18.76 2.48
CA SER A 417 -12.93 18.48 3.68
C SER A 417 -13.48 19.77 4.32
N LEU A 418 -12.62 20.77 4.51
CA LEU A 418 -13.00 22.04 5.14
C LEU A 418 -13.99 22.85 4.28
N GLU A 419 -13.84 22.82 2.95
CA GLU A 419 -14.78 23.45 2.02
C GLU A 419 -16.18 22.79 2.10
N GLN A 420 -16.23 21.45 2.20
CA GLN A 420 -17.49 20.73 2.37
C GLN A 420 -18.19 21.08 3.69
N GLU A 421 -17.44 21.17 4.80
CA GLU A 421 -17.97 21.59 6.11
C GLU A 421 -18.53 23.02 6.04
N TYR A 422 -17.78 23.96 5.47
CA TYR A 422 -18.23 25.35 5.31
C TYR A 422 -19.52 25.48 4.50
N HIS A 423 -19.64 24.70 3.41
CA HIS A 423 -20.85 24.69 2.59
C HIS A 423 -22.04 24.04 3.31
N ALA A 424 -21.81 22.98 4.09
CA ALA A 424 -22.86 22.33 4.88
C ALA A 424 -23.41 23.26 5.98
N ASP A 425 -22.53 23.97 6.68
CA ASP A 425 -22.91 24.96 7.70
C ASP A 425 -23.68 26.13 7.09
N SER A 426 -23.21 26.66 5.95
CA SER A 426 -23.89 27.73 5.22
C SER A 426 -25.31 27.33 4.77
N LEU A 427 -25.48 26.06 4.35
CA LEU A 427 -26.79 25.51 3.98
C LEU A 427 -27.68 25.34 5.22
N ALA A 428 -27.15 24.85 6.34
CA ALA A 428 -27.89 24.72 7.60
C ALA A 428 -28.37 26.08 8.14
N GLU A 429 -27.54 27.12 8.06
CA GLU A 429 -27.91 28.50 8.42
C GLU A 429 -28.98 29.09 7.48
N SER A 430 -28.95 28.75 6.18
CA SER A 430 -29.97 29.17 5.22
C SER A 430 -31.33 28.49 5.43
N VAL A 431 -31.35 27.25 5.93
CA VAL A 431 -32.57 26.51 6.25
C VAL A 431 -33.13 26.92 7.62
N GLY A 432 -32.28 27.31 8.57
CA GLY A 432 -32.66 27.83 9.88
C GLY A 432 -33.19 29.27 9.89
N SER A 433 -33.09 29.99 8.77
CA SER A 433 -33.53 31.39 8.62
C SER A 433 -34.78 31.57 7.75
N ALA A 434 -35.52 30.49 7.44
CA ALA A 434 -36.82 30.60 6.81
C ALA A 434 -37.79 31.43 7.71
N PRO A 435 -38.52 32.43 7.17
CA PRO A 435 -39.44 33.22 7.96
C PRO A 435 -40.57 32.34 8.51
N ASP A 436 -40.88 32.53 9.79
CA ASP A 436 -42.08 32.02 10.45
C ASP A 436 -43.31 32.58 9.72
N ASP A 437 -43.87 31.81 8.78
CA ASP A 437 -45.15 32.08 8.10
C ASP A 437 -46.29 31.98 9.13
N ARG A 438 -46.37 32.99 10.00
CA ARG A 438 -47.59 33.29 10.76
C ARG A 438 -48.57 33.95 9.81
N ASP A 439 -49.56 33.15 9.43
CA ASP A 439 -50.78 33.49 8.73
C ASP A 439 -51.38 34.84 9.18
N PRO A 440 -51.69 35.78 8.28
CA PRO A 440 -52.31 37.05 8.66
C PRO A 440 -53.78 36.86 9.03
N ASP A 441 -54.09 37.25 10.27
CA ASP A 441 -55.41 37.36 10.91
C ASP A 441 -56.53 37.88 9.98
N PRO A 442 -57.61 37.10 9.72
CA PRO A 442 -58.77 37.57 8.97
C PRO A 442 -59.89 37.99 9.94
N GLY A 443 -60.03 39.29 10.24
CA GLY A 443 -61.01 39.68 11.25
C GLY A 443 -61.37 41.15 11.43
N ASP A 444 -61.48 41.94 10.37
CA ASP A 444 -62.16 43.26 10.48
C ASP A 444 -63.69 43.07 10.51
N ARG A 445 -64.32 43.35 11.66
CA ARG A 445 -65.73 43.75 11.76
C ARG A 445 -65.93 44.73 12.93
N SER A 446 -65.88 46.03 12.64
CA SER A 446 -66.56 47.05 13.47
C SER A 446 -67.77 47.63 12.72
N PRO A 447 -68.96 47.69 13.34
CA PRO A 447 -70.15 48.25 12.70
C PRO A 447 -70.19 49.78 12.81
N ALA A 448 -70.73 50.40 11.76
CA ALA A 448 -70.80 51.83 11.59
C ALA A 448 -71.85 52.53 12.46
N ALA A 449 -71.52 53.79 12.76
CA ALA A 449 -72.38 54.97 12.89
C ALA A 449 -73.24 55.13 14.16
N SER A 450 -72.91 56.13 14.98
CA SER A 450 -73.61 57.44 14.94
C SER A 450 -73.12 58.38 16.05
N ARG A 451 -72.88 59.65 15.68
CA ARG A 451 -72.82 60.85 16.52
C ARG A 451 -74.09 61.67 16.21
N PRO A 452 -74.48 62.72 16.97
CA PRO A 452 -74.03 63.17 18.29
C PRO A 452 -75.20 63.58 19.24
N ALA A 453 -74.88 63.85 20.50
CA ALA A 453 -75.21 65.09 21.22
C ALA A 453 -74.26 65.24 22.40
#